data_AF-A0A7G5GNS8-F1
#
_entry.id   AF-A0A7G5GNS8-F1
#
_cell.length_a   1.000
_cell.length_b   1.000
_cell.length_c   1.000
_cell.angle_alpha   90.00
_cell.angle_beta   90.00
_cell.angle_gamma   90.00
#
_symmetry.space_group_name_H-M   'P 1'
#
loop_
_entity.id
_entity.type
_entity.pdbx_description
1 polymer ?
#
loop_
_entity_poly.entity_id
_entity_poly.type
_entity_poly.pdbx_seq_one_letter_code
_entity_poly.pdbx_strand_id
1 'polypeptide(L)' 'MQAAELKIHVVKEIAELSDEQFMQVYDDLIRLLHPPVPVRTPRFGSAKGLVTFMSDDFDAPLDDFKDYMP' A
#
# COMPACT_ATOMS: atom_id res chain seq x y z
N MET A 1 -29.69 -9.25 -9.33
CA MET A 1 -30.31 -8.03 -9.87
C MET A 1 -30.23 -6.86 -8.89
N GLN A 2 -30.67 -7.02 -7.64
CA GLN A 2 -30.72 -5.97 -6.61
C GLN A 2 -29.45 -5.12 -6.43
N ALA A 3 -28.25 -5.71 -6.44
CA ALA A 3 -27.00 -4.96 -6.26
C ALA A 3 -26.65 -4.02 -7.43
N ALA A 4 -27.05 -4.36 -8.65
CA ALA A 4 -26.81 -3.51 -9.82
C ALA A 4 -27.74 -2.29 -9.82
N GLU A 5 -29.00 -2.49 -9.42
CA GLU A 5 -29.99 -1.43 -9.26
C GLU A 5 -29.57 -0.41 -8.20
N LEU A 6 -29.09 -0.88 -7.06
CA LEU A 6 -28.55 -0.03 -5.99
C LEU A 6 -27.36 0.82 -6.47
N LYS A 7 -26.43 0.23 -7.23
CA LYS A 7 -25.28 0.98 -7.79
C LYS A 7 -25.73 2.07 -8.74
N ILE A 8 -26.70 1.77 -9.61
CA ILE A 8 -27.24 2.75 -10.56
C ILE A 8 -27.94 3.89 -9.81
N HIS A 9 -28.65 3.59 -8.73
CA HIS A 9 -29.33 4.61 -7.94
C HIS A 9 -28.34 5.58 -7.27
N VAL A 10 -27.28 5.06 -6.64
CA VAL A 10 -26.26 5.89 -5.99
C VAL A 10 -25.55 6.81 -7.01
N VAL A 11 -25.25 6.30 -8.20
CA VAL A 11 -24.63 7.12 -9.27
C VAL A 11 -25.54 8.27 -9.69
N LYS A 12 -26.86 8.04 -9.76
CA LYS A 12 -27.82 9.10 -10.08
C LYS A 12 -27.87 10.17 -8.99
N GLU A 13 -27.94 9.77 -7.72
CA GLU A 13 -27.98 10.72 -6.61
C GLU A 13 -26.72 11.60 -6.57
N ILE A 14 -25.54 11.01 -6.78
CA ILE A 14 -24.28 11.77 -6.84
C ILE A 14 -24.28 12.75 -8.04
N ALA A 15 -24.85 12.35 -9.18
CA ALA A 15 -24.93 13.19 -10.37
C ALA A 15 -25.94 14.35 -10.25
N GLU A 16 -26.87 14.28 -9.29
CA GLU A 16 -27.87 15.32 -9.02
C GLU A 16 -27.40 16.36 -7.97
N LEU A 17 -26.26 16.12 -7.31
CA LEU A 17 -25.67 17.07 -6.36
C LEU A 17 -25.18 18.34 -7.04
N SER A 18 -25.31 19.49 -6.37
CA SER A 18 -24.61 20.71 -6.79
C SER A 18 -23.10 20.58 -6.57
N ASP A 19 -22.31 21.41 -7.26
CA ASP A 19 -20.85 21.44 -7.08
C ASP A 19 -20.45 21.65 -5.60
N GLU A 20 -21.16 22.50 -4.87
CA GLU A 20 -20.90 22.76 -3.45
C GLU A 20 -21.18 21.54 -2.58
N GLN A 21 -22.29 20.83 -2.83
CA GLN A 21 -22.64 19.61 -2.11
C GLN A 21 -21.68 18.46 -2.46
N PHE A 22 -21.27 18.36 -3.72
CA PHE A 22 -20.31 17.38 -4.18
C PHE A 22 -18.94 17.57 -3.50
N MET A 23 -18.46 18.81 -3.41
CA MET A 23 -17.19 19.11 -2.73
C MET A 23 -17.21 18.76 -1.24
N GLN A 24 -18.36 18.81 -0.58
CA GLN A 24 -18.49 18.40 0.83
C GLN A 24 -18.31 16.89 1.04
N VAL A 25 -18.66 16.07 0.04
CA VAL A 25 -18.62 14.60 0.14
C VAL A 25 -17.48 13.96 -0.66
N TYR A 26 -16.77 14.74 -1.47
CA TYR A 26 -15.73 14.26 -2.39
C TYR A 26 -14.66 13.42 -1.70
N ASP A 27 -14.08 13.92 -0.61
CA ASP A 27 -12.99 13.24 0.10
C ASP A 27 -13.44 11.89 0.67
N ASP A 28 -14.67 11.82 1.18
CA ASP A 28 -15.23 10.59 1.74
C ASP A 28 -15.55 9.57 0.63
N LEU A 29 -16.07 10.03 -0.52
CA LEU A 29 -16.27 9.18 -1.70
C LEU A 29 -14.94 8.61 -2.20
N ILE A 30 -13.89 9.43 -2.29
CA ILE A 30 -12.56 8.98 -2.72
C ILE A 30 -11.99 7.95 -1.74
N ARG A 31 -12.14 8.15 -0.43
CA ARG A 31 -11.70 7.19 0.59
C ARG A 31 -12.45 5.86 0.52
N LEU A 32 -13.74 5.89 0.21
CA LEU A 32 -14.58 4.70 0.09
C LEU A 32 -14.26 3.90 -1.18
N LEU A 33 -13.96 4.58 -2.28
CA LEU A 33 -13.57 3.96 -3.55
C LEU A 33 -12.10 3.50 -3.57
N HIS A 34 -11.24 4.20 -2.84
CA HIS A 34 -9.81 3.93 -2.73
C HIS A 34 -9.42 3.81 -1.25
N PRO A 35 -9.80 2.71 -0.57
CA PRO A 35 -9.40 2.50 0.81
C PRO A 35 -7.87 2.57 0.89
N PRO A 36 -7.31 3.28 1.88
CA PRO A 36 -5.86 3.38 2.02
C PRO A 36 -5.29 1.97 2.15
N VAL A 37 -4.37 1.63 1.24
CA VAL A 37 -3.67 0.35 1.31
C VAL A 37 -2.93 0.35 2.65
N PRO A 38 -3.11 -0.67 3.51
CA PRO A 38 -2.42 -0.73 4.78
C PRO A 38 -0.91 -0.68 4.51
N VAL A 39 -0.27 0.38 4.99
CA VAL A 39 1.18 0.52 4.90
C VAL A 39 1.79 -0.61 5.73
N ARG A 40 2.48 -1.54 5.06
CA ARG A 40 3.18 -2.63 5.76
C ARG A 40 4.34 -2.02 6.54
N THR A 41 4.21 -1.96 7.86
CA THR A 41 5.33 -1.61 8.73
C THR A 41 6.32 -2.77 8.76
N PRO A 42 7.63 -2.53 8.48
CA PRO A 42 8.65 -3.55 8.69
C PRO A 42 8.58 -4.07 10.13
N ARG A 43 8.53 -5.39 10.29
CA ARG A 43 8.56 -6.03 11.62
C ARG A 43 9.99 -6.42 11.93
N PHE A 44 10.44 -6.17 13.17
CA PHE A 44 11.70 -6.73 13.65
C PHE A 44 11.70 -8.25 13.49
N GLY A 45 12.77 -8.79 12.91
CA GLY A 45 12.88 -10.22 12.63
C GLY A 45 11.97 -10.72 11.50
N SER A 46 11.50 -9.85 10.59
CA SER A 46 10.70 -10.24 9.41
C SER A 46 11.39 -11.29 8.53
N ALA A 47 12.71 -11.39 8.59
CA ALA A 47 13.51 -12.37 7.86
C ALA A 47 13.86 -13.64 8.68
N LYS A 48 13.35 -13.77 9.91
CA LYS A 48 13.68 -14.93 10.77
C LYS A 48 13.23 -16.23 10.10
N GLY A 49 14.18 -17.14 9.90
CA GLY A 49 13.94 -18.44 9.25
C GLY A 49 13.88 -18.39 7.72
N LEU A 50 14.04 -17.22 7.08
CA LEU A 50 14.14 -17.11 5.62
C LEU A 50 15.57 -17.35 5.13
N VAL A 51 16.58 -16.97 5.92
CA VAL A 51 17.98 -17.29 5.66
C VAL A 51 18.22 -18.73 6.09
N THR A 52 18.26 -19.66 5.12
CA THR A 52 18.42 -21.10 5.37
C THR A 52 19.86 -21.58 5.25
N PHE A 53 20.73 -20.76 4.65
CA PHE A 53 22.14 -21.03 4.47
C PHE A 53 22.91 -19.71 4.59
N MET A 54 24.00 -19.74 5.33
CA MET A 54 25.01 -18.68 5.40
C MET A 54 26.34 -19.35 5.09
N SER A 55 27.15 -18.74 4.23
CA SER A 55 28.49 -19.26 3.94
C SER A 55 29.40 -19.09 5.15
N ASP A 56 30.36 -20.00 5.34
CA ASP A 56 31.32 -19.96 6.46
C ASP A 56 32.25 -18.72 6.38
N ASP A 57 32.39 -18.12 5.21
CA ASP A 57 33.19 -16.93 4.91
C ASP A 57 32.34 -15.64 4.81
N PHE A 58 31.11 -15.63 5.29
CA PHE A 58 30.22 -14.46 5.16
C PHE A 58 30.82 -13.16 5.75
N ASP A 59 31.56 -13.29 6.86
CA ASP A 59 32.23 -12.15 7.51
C ASP A 59 33.60 -11.83 6.89
N ALA A 60 34.03 -12.56 5.85
CA ALA A 60 35.31 -12.32 5.21
C ALA A 60 35.31 -11.01 4.42
N PRO A 61 36.45 -10.29 4.35
CA PRO A 61 36.56 -9.09 3.53
C PRO A 61 36.31 -9.41 2.05
N LEU A 62 35.50 -8.59 1.39
CA LEU A 62 35.32 -8.66 -0.05
C LEU A 62 36.52 -7.98 -0.74
N ASP A 63 37.20 -8.71 -1.62
CA ASP A 63 38.40 -8.22 -2.32
C ASP A 63 38.14 -6.90 -3.08
N ASP A 64 36.97 -6.76 -3.71
CA ASP A 64 36.54 -5.57 -4.44
C ASP A 64 36.32 -4.33 -3.54
N PHE A 65 36.25 -4.52 -2.22
CA PHE A 65 36.07 -3.44 -1.25
C PHE A 65 37.38 -3.00 -0.58
N LYS A 66 38.52 -3.63 -0.90
CA LYS A 66 39.83 -3.29 -0.31
C LYS A 66 40.20 -1.81 -0.50
N ASP A 67 39.90 -1.26 -1.67
CA ASP A 67 40.20 0.14 -2.01
C ASP A 67 39.38 1.15 -1.18
N TYR A 68 38.34 0.69 -0.47
CA TYR A 68 37.46 1.50 0.36
C TYR A 68 37.66 1.29 1.87
N MET A 69 38.53 0.34 2.27
CA MET A 69 38.90 0.14 3.67
C MET A 69 40.09 1.07 4.03
N PRO A 70 39.99 1.89 5.10
CA PRO A 70 41.04 2.82 5.52
C PRO A 70 42.26 2.14 6.16
#